data_AF-A0A0C2CZ87-F1
#
_entry.id   AF-A0A0C2CZ87-F1
#
_cell.length_a   1.000
_cell.length_b   1.000
_cell.length_c   1.000
_cell.angle_alpha   90.00
_cell.angle_beta   90.00
_cell.angle_gamma   90.00
#
_symmetry.space_group_name_H-M   'P 1'
#
loop_
_entity.id
_entity.type
_entity.pdbx_description
1 polymer ?
#
loop_
_entity_poly.entity_id
_entity_poly.type
_entity_poly.pdbx_seq_one_letter_code
_entity_poly.pdbx_strand_id
1 'polypeptide(L)'
;MASMAICGCDTQKKMNAINYLKLWEESMGDYYTSRISTYFMLSATSRGTVEPSGLLEDLLWSDPSPTCTGFKANVDRGCSFVFGSDVVVDRCQKMGILMIVRGHQAVDEGFEISPDRKVITLFSAPGYQDHYVNKGAVMIVSLEVLGITTPVSADRTVTFKQFTRQKCMKRDVKWISIPMSE
;
A
#
# COMPACT_ATOMS: atom_id res chain seq x y z
N MET A 1 5.94 8.27 -8.87
CA MET A 1 6.28 6.86 -8.57
C MET A 1 5.25 6.32 -7.58
N ALA A 2 4.37 5.42 -8.03
CA ALA A 2 3.55 4.61 -7.14
C ALA A 2 4.34 3.34 -6.80
N SER A 3 4.47 3.03 -5.51
CA SER A 3 5.07 1.78 -5.04
C SER A 3 4.13 1.21 -3.99
N MET A 4 3.61 0.01 -4.24
CA MET A 4 2.87 -0.78 -3.25
C MET A 4 3.82 -1.81 -2.64
N ALA A 5 4.02 -1.73 -1.32
CA ALA A 5 4.73 -2.70 -0.51
C ALA A 5 3.71 -3.50 0.32
N ILE A 6 3.81 -4.82 0.27
CA ILE A 6 2.92 -5.73 1.01
C ILE A 6 3.66 -6.21 2.26
N CYS A 7 3.07 -6.03 3.44
CA CYS A 7 3.65 -6.46 4.72
C CYS A 7 2.98 -7.78 5.19
N GLY A 8 3.72 -8.90 5.13
CA GLY A 8 3.26 -10.23 5.54
C GLY A 8 3.70 -10.63 6.95
N CYS A 9 3.01 -11.61 7.55
CA CYS A 9 3.26 -12.11 8.91
C CYS A 9 3.47 -13.64 9.00
N ASP A 10 3.14 -14.43 7.97
CA ASP A 10 3.08 -15.88 8.13
C ASP A 10 4.37 -16.58 7.65
N THR A 11 5.14 -17.11 8.60
CA THR A 11 6.33 -17.95 8.35
C THR A 11 6.00 -19.42 8.15
N GLN A 12 4.75 -19.87 8.41
CA GLN A 12 4.36 -21.29 8.37
C GLN A 12 3.44 -21.68 7.21
N LYS A 13 2.84 -20.71 6.52
CA LYS A 13 2.27 -20.93 5.17
C LYS A 13 3.15 -20.24 4.15
N LYS A 14 4.04 -20.99 3.49
CA LYS A 14 4.61 -20.59 2.19
C LYS A 14 3.49 -20.60 1.13
N MET A 15 2.48 -19.75 1.28
CA MET A 15 1.68 -19.33 0.14
C MET A 15 2.54 -18.34 -0.61
N ASN A 16 2.96 -18.72 -1.81
CA ASN A 16 3.75 -17.87 -2.67
C ASN A 16 2.92 -16.62 -3.04
N ALA A 17 3.57 -15.47 -3.25
CA ALA A 17 3.00 -14.23 -3.81
C ALA A 17 2.10 -14.44 -5.06
N ILE A 18 2.15 -15.61 -5.71
CA ILE A 18 1.24 -16.10 -6.75
C ILE A 18 -0.23 -16.12 -6.31
N ASN A 19 -0.54 -16.56 -5.09
CA ASN A 19 -1.92 -16.69 -4.63
C ASN A 19 -2.52 -15.34 -4.22
N TYR A 20 -1.66 -14.39 -3.86
CA TYR A 20 -2.03 -13.07 -3.38
C TYR A 20 -2.71 -12.20 -4.45
N LEU A 21 -2.21 -12.25 -5.68
CA LEU A 21 -2.70 -11.42 -6.78
C LEU A 21 -3.86 -12.08 -7.56
N LYS A 22 -3.92 -13.41 -7.58
CA LYS A 22 -5.10 -14.14 -8.10
C LYS A 22 -6.37 -13.79 -7.36
N LEU A 23 -6.30 -13.67 -6.04
CA LEU A 23 -7.43 -13.24 -5.20
C LEU A 23 -7.86 -11.78 -5.48
N TRP A 24 -6.93 -10.94 -5.95
CA TRP A 24 -7.21 -9.56 -6.37
C TRP A 24 -7.88 -9.53 -7.75
N GLU A 25 -7.49 -10.41 -8.69
CA GLU A 25 -8.14 -10.54 -10.00
C GLU A 25 -9.54 -11.19 -9.90
N GLU A 26 -9.68 -12.28 -9.14
CA GLU A 26 -10.97 -12.98 -8.91
C GLU A 26 -12.04 -12.07 -8.28
N SER A 27 -11.60 -11.03 -7.58
CA SER A 27 -12.40 -9.98 -6.96
C SER A 27 -13.15 -9.07 -7.93
N MET A 28 -12.62 -8.90 -9.14
CA MET A 28 -13.10 -7.93 -10.12
C MET A 28 -14.22 -8.51 -11.01
N GLY A 29 -14.65 -9.76 -10.76
CA GLY A 29 -15.65 -10.45 -11.57
C GLY A 29 -15.17 -10.81 -12.98
N ASP A 30 -16.09 -11.14 -13.89
CA ASP A 30 -15.85 -11.60 -15.28
C ASP A 30 -15.08 -10.63 -16.20
N TYR A 31 -14.56 -9.51 -15.68
CA TYR A 31 -13.78 -8.55 -16.45
C TYR A 31 -12.37 -9.04 -16.83
N TYR A 32 -11.83 -10.03 -16.12
CA TYR A 32 -10.51 -10.63 -16.42
C TYR A 32 -10.52 -12.17 -16.54
N THR A 33 -11.70 -12.81 -16.67
CA THR A 33 -11.81 -14.28 -16.77
C THR A 33 -11.41 -14.82 -18.14
N SER A 34 -10.22 -14.48 -18.63
CA SER A 34 -9.41 -15.42 -19.38
C SER A 34 -7.92 -15.06 -19.31
N ARG A 35 -7.16 -16.01 -18.75
CA ARG A 35 -5.70 -16.21 -18.87
C ARG A 35 -4.80 -15.60 -17.78
N ILE A 36 -4.02 -16.53 -17.20
CA ILE A 36 -2.62 -16.44 -16.73
C ILE A 36 -2.39 -16.26 -15.23
N SER A 37 -1.46 -17.08 -14.73
CA SER A 37 -0.97 -17.15 -13.36
C SER A 37 -0.01 -15.99 -13.04
N THR A 38 -0.38 -15.17 -12.08
CA THR A 38 0.06 -13.78 -11.88
C THR A 38 1.52 -13.57 -11.42
N TYR A 39 2.16 -14.55 -10.78
CA TYR A 39 3.59 -14.43 -10.38
C TYR A 39 4.55 -14.51 -11.55
N PHE A 40 4.15 -15.22 -12.62
CA PHE A 40 4.89 -15.21 -13.86
C PHE A 40 4.78 -13.83 -14.53
N MET A 41 3.67 -13.09 -14.39
CA MET A 41 3.54 -11.76 -15.00
C MET A 41 4.33 -10.66 -14.31
N LEU A 42 4.50 -10.61 -12.98
CA LEU A 42 5.36 -9.56 -12.36
C LEU A 42 6.87 -9.79 -12.59
N SER A 43 7.26 -11.04 -12.84
CA SER A 43 8.63 -11.41 -13.24
C SER A 43 8.84 -11.40 -14.76
N ALA A 44 7.77 -11.57 -15.55
CA ALA A 44 7.76 -11.53 -17.01
C ALA A 44 7.23 -10.22 -17.61
N THR A 45 6.85 -9.23 -16.80
CA THR A 45 6.50 -7.91 -17.31
C THR A 45 7.78 -7.25 -17.77
N SER A 46 7.91 -7.10 -19.08
CA SER A 46 8.93 -6.26 -19.68
C SER A 46 8.75 -4.85 -19.13
N ARG A 47 9.62 -4.44 -18.22
CA ARG A 47 9.68 -3.04 -17.77
C ARG A 47 10.21 -2.19 -18.92
N GLY A 48 9.50 -1.12 -19.25
CA GLY A 48 9.98 -0.07 -20.15
C GLY A 48 9.60 -0.20 -21.63
N THR A 49 8.59 -0.99 -22.00
CA THR A 49 8.21 -1.16 -23.43
C THR A 49 6.72 -1.07 -23.75
N VAL A 50 5.82 -1.11 -22.77
CA VAL A 50 4.35 -1.07 -22.97
C VAL A 50 3.71 -0.20 -21.90
N GLU A 51 2.68 0.56 -22.29
CA GLU A 51 1.80 1.27 -21.35
C GLU A 51 1.17 0.26 -20.37
N PRO A 52 1.16 0.53 -19.06
CA PRO A 52 0.49 -0.32 -18.09
C PRO A 52 -0.98 -0.50 -18.46
N SER A 53 -1.47 -1.74 -18.47
CA SER A 53 -2.89 -2.05 -18.64
C SER A 53 -3.30 -3.19 -17.70
N GLY A 54 -4.58 -3.23 -17.34
CA GLY A 54 -5.14 -4.20 -16.42
C GLY A 54 -4.45 -4.23 -15.07
N LEU A 55 -4.08 -5.41 -14.56
CA LEU A 55 -3.51 -5.50 -13.21
C LEU A 55 -2.30 -4.58 -12.99
N LEU A 56 -1.44 -4.39 -14.00
CA LEU A 56 -0.29 -3.49 -13.85
C LEU A 56 -0.72 -2.03 -13.72
N GLU A 57 -1.76 -1.62 -14.46
CA GLU A 57 -2.38 -0.31 -14.30
C GLU A 57 -2.97 -0.18 -12.89
N ASP A 58 -3.70 -1.20 -12.42
CA ASP A 58 -4.35 -1.18 -11.12
C ASP A 58 -3.37 -1.13 -9.95
N LEU A 59 -2.25 -1.85 -10.04
CA LEU A 59 -1.18 -1.79 -9.04
C LEU A 59 -0.49 -0.42 -8.98
N LEU A 60 -0.54 0.36 -10.05
CA LEU A 60 0.11 1.66 -10.16
C LEU A 60 -0.83 2.85 -9.91
N TRP A 61 -2.12 2.72 -10.24
CA TRP A 61 -3.05 3.85 -10.36
C TRP A 61 -4.33 3.71 -9.54
N SER A 62 -4.60 2.56 -8.92
CA SER A 62 -5.75 2.45 -8.02
C SER A 62 -5.57 3.33 -6.78
N ASP A 63 -6.65 3.81 -6.15
CA ASP A 63 -6.62 4.66 -4.95
C ASP A 63 -7.62 4.18 -3.87
N PRO A 64 -7.28 4.22 -2.56
CA PRO A 64 -8.27 3.99 -1.51
C PRO A 64 -9.30 5.13 -1.49
N SER A 65 -10.54 4.81 -1.12
CA SER A 65 -11.60 5.79 -0.91
C SER A 65 -12.41 5.49 0.35
N PRO A 66 -12.51 6.44 1.31
CA PRO A 66 -13.23 6.23 2.57
C PRO A 66 -14.76 6.16 2.40
N THR A 67 -15.28 6.63 1.27
CA THR A 67 -16.72 6.67 0.96
C THR A 67 -17.12 5.62 -0.07
N CYS A 68 -16.17 4.82 -0.55
CA CYS A 68 -16.43 3.74 -1.51
C CYS A 68 -16.77 2.44 -0.79
N THR A 69 -17.65 1.66 -1.42
CA THR A 69 -17.90 0.24 -1.11
C THR A 69 -17.60 -0.53 -2.38
N GLY A 70 -16.86 -1.63 -2.29
CA GLY A 70 -16.37 -2.34 -3.45
C GLY A 70 -15.35 -1.53 -4.26
N PHE A 71 -15.33 -1.76 -5.58
CA PHE A 71 -14.54 -1.00 -6.55
C PHE A 71 -15.43 -0.04 -7.35
N LYS A 72 -14.91 1.15 -7.67
CA LYS A 72 -15.55 2.11 -8.58
C LYS A 72 -14.52 2.74 -9.50
N ALA A 73 -14.92 3.25 -10.66
CA ALA A 73 -14.01 3.92 -11.58
C ALA A 73 -13.30 5.11 -10.90
N ASN A 74 -11.99 5.25 -11.11
CA ASN A 74 -11.22 6.36 -10.54
C ASN A 74 -11.29 7.59 -11.46
N VAL A 75 -12.30 8.43 -11.22
CA VAL A 75 -12.53 9.65 -12.02
C VAL A 75 -11.37 10.64 -11.92
N ASP A 76 -10.69 10.70 -10.77
CA ASP A 76 -9.57 11.64 -10.54
C ASP A 76 -8.32 11.28 -11.35
N ARG A 77 -8.15 9.99 -11.69
CA ARG A 77 -7.03 9.50 -12.51
C ARG A 77 -7.40 9.32 -13.97
N GLY A 78 -8.68 9.11 -14.28
CA GLY A 78 -9.15 8.77 -15.62
C GLY A 78 -8.80 7.34 -16.07
N CYS A 79 -8.22 6.53 -15.18
CA CYS A 79 -7.86 5.13 -15.38
C CYS A 79 -7.94 4.38 -14.04
N SER A 80 -7.95 3.04 -14.08
CA SER A 80 -8.09 2.19 -12.88
C SER A 80 -9.31 2.50 -11.99
N PHE A 81 -9.25 2.10 -10.72
CA PHE A 81 -10.36 2.05 -9.77
C PHE A 81 -10.00 2.67 -8.43
N VAL A 82 -11.01 3.25 -7.77
CA VAL A 82 -10.99 3.45 -6.32
C VAL A 82 -11.53 2.22 -5.61
N PHE A 83 -11.03 1.93 -4.42
CA PHE A 83 -11.47 0.78 -3.61
C PHE A 83 -11.83 1.17 -2.17
N GLY A 84 -12.85 0.52 -1.63
CA GLY A 84 -13.33 0.70 -0.26
C GLY A 84 -12.57 -0.12 0.78
N SER A 85 -12.77 0.24 2.06
CA SER A 85 -12.22 -0.50 3.21
C SER A 85 -12.72 -1.95 3.27
N ASP A 86 -13.95 -2.21 2.85
CA ASP A 86 -14.55 -3.55 2.76
C ASP A 86 -13.72 -4.50 1.89
N VAL A 87 -13.26 -4.01 0.72
CA VAL A 87 -12.39 -4.75 -0.18
C VAL A 87 -11.05 -5.03 0.48
N VAL A 88 -10.45 -4.02 1.11
CA VAL A 88 -9.12 -4.17 1.71
C VAL A 88 -9.15 -5.18 2.86
N VAL A 89 -10.16 -5.13 3.73
CA VAL A 89 -10.31 -6.05 4.86
C VAL A 89 -10.44 -7.49 4.36
N ASP A 90 -11.36 -7.74 3.42
CA ASP A 90 -11.57 -9.07 2.83
C ASP A 90 -10.30 -9.59 2.13
N ARG A 91 -9.61 -8.74 1.37
CA ARG A 91 -8.38 -9.11 0.67
C ARG A 91 -7.24 -9.39 1.62
N CYS A 92 -7.01 -8.55 2.62
CA CYS A 92 -5.97 -8.79 3.63
C CYS A 92 -6.19 -10.12 4.36
N GLN A 93 -7.44 -10.44 4.71
CA GLN A 93 -7.80 -11.71 5.34
C GLN A 93 -7.53 -12.91 4.42
N LYS A 94 -8.02 -12.87 3.17
CA LYS A 94 -7.83 -13.97 2.20
C LYS A 94 -6.36 -14.19 1.83
N MET A 95 -5.60 -13.10 1.77
CA MET A 95 -4.17 -13.10 1.50
C MET A 95 -3.36 -13.54 2.72
N GLY A 96 -3.87 -13.35 3.94
CA GLY A 96 -3.06 -13.54 5.16
C GLY A 96 -1.96 -12.49 5.31
N ILE A 97 -2.20 -11.26 4.83
CA ILE A 97 -1.33 -10.10 5.06
C ILE A 97 -1.90 -9.21 6.15
N LEU A 98 -1.01 -8.46 6.81
CA LEU A 98 -1.42 -7.57 7.88
C LEU A 98 -2.10 -6.31 7.34
N MET A 99 -1.47 -5.71 6.32
CA MET A 99 -1.86 -4.44 5.73
C MET A 99 -1.18 -4.23 4.36
N ILE A 100 -1.71 -3.27 3.61
CA ILE A 100 -1.14 -2.73 2.38
C ILE A 100 -0.41 -1.42 2.72
N VAL A 101 0.84 -1.29 2.29
CA VAL A 101 1.59 -0.03 2.36
C VAL A 101 1.73 0.49 0.93
N ARG A 102 1.33 1.72 0.65
CA ARG A 102 1.35 2.29 -0.69
C ARG A 102 1.91 3.71 -0.69
N GLY A 103 2.27 4.18 -1.88
CA GLY A 103 2.51 5.61 -2.14
C GLY A 103 1.39 6.24 -2.94
N HIS A 104 1.79 7.05 -3.93
CA HIS A 104 0.96 7.64 -5.00
C HIS A 104 0.16 8.90 -4.62
N GLN A 105 -0.55 8.94 -3.49
CA GLN A 105 -1.29 10.13 -3.06
C GLN A 105 -0.43 11.01 -2.14
N ALA A 106 -0.44 12.34 -2.39
CA ALA A 106 0.18 13.30 -1.48
C ALA A 106 -0.70 13.46 -0.24
N VAL A 107 -0.09 13.36 0.94
CA VAL A 107 -0.76 13.48 2.25
C VAL A 107 -0.01 14.47 3.14
N ASP A 108 -0.75 15.24 3.92
CA ASP A 108 -0.22 16.42 4.62
C ASP A 108 0.90 16.08 5.61
N GLU A 109 0.77 14.98 6.35
CA GLU A 109 1.75 14.56 7.36
C GLU A 109 2.83 13.63 6.80
N GLY A 110 2.86 13.42 5.48
CA GLY A 110 3.76 12.47 4.82
C GLY A 110 3.39 11.00 5.04
N PHE A 111 2.38 10.71 5.87
CA PHE A 111 1.70 9.43 5.93
C PHE A 111 0.23 9.60 6.30
N GLU A 112 -0.60 8.62 5.95
CA GLU A 112 -1.99 8.48 6.37
C GLU A 112 -2.29 7.01 6.64
N ILE A 113 -3.07 6.72 7.67
CA ILE A 113 -3.50 5.36 8.03
C ILE A 113 -5.02 5.31 7.90
N SER A 114 -5.53 4.32 7.16
CA SER A 114 -6.97 4.11 7.04
C SER A 114 -7.60 3.77 8.41
N PRO A 115 -8.89 4.07 8.63
CA PRO A 115 -9.56 3.82 9.92
C PRO A 115 -9.47 2.35 10.39
N ASP A 116 -9.50 1.40 9.45
CA ASP A 116 -9.35 -0.04 9.70
C ASP A 116 -7.89 -0.50 9.91
N ARG A 117 -6.92 0.43 9.84
CA ARG A 117 -5.47 0.21 9.94
C ARG A 117 -4.93 -0.79 8.91
N LYS A 118 -5.65 -1.04 7.81
CA LYS A 118 -5.26 -1.99 6.75
C LYS A 118 -4.55 -1.34 5.57
N VAL A 119 -4.62 -0.02 5.42
CA VAL A 119 -3.88 0.73 4.38
C VAL A 119 -3.05 1.81 5.04
N ILE A 120 -1.78 1.88 4.67
CA ILE A 120 -0.89 3.01 4.98
C ILE A 120 -0.51 3.67 3.66
N THR A 121 -0.86 4.95 3.51
CA THR A 121 -0.38 5.80 2.42
C THR A 121 0.86 6.55 2.90
N LEU A 122 1.97 6.42 2.19
CA LEU A 122 3.24 7.09 2.46
C LEU A 122 3.58 8.08 1.37
N PHE A 123 4.05 9.25 1.77
CA PHE A 123 4.50 10.28 0.85
C PHE A 123 5.79 10.91 1.36
N SER A 124 6.89 10.73 0.61
CA SER A 124 8.24 11.11 1.04
C SER A 124 8.77 12.39 0.38
N ALA A 125 7.92 13.11 -0.37
CA ALA A 125 8.28 14.37 -1.03
C ALA A 125 7.68 15.57 -0.29
N PRO A 126 8.38 16.16 0.69
CA PRO A 126 7.88 17.31 1.44
C PRO A 126 7.83 18.57 0.58
N GLY A 127 6.82 19.40 0.79
CA GLY A 127 6.62 20.64 0.04
C GLY A 127 6.38 20.40 -1.45
N TYR A 128 5.56 19.38 -1.75
CA TYR A 128 5.34 18.88 -3.10
C TYR A 128 4.88 19.97 -4.07
N GLN A 129 5.40 19.91 -5.29
CA GLN A 129 5.13 20.86 -6.39
C GLN A 129 5.23 22.35 -6.00
N ASP A 130 5.99 22.71 -4.96
CA ASP A 130 6.10 24.09 -4.44
C ASP A 130 4.79 24.74 -3.96
N HIS A 131 3.65 24.06 -4.10
CA HIS A 131 2.31 24.53 -3.74
C HIS A 131 1.80 23.94 -2.43
N TYR A 132 2.27 22.74 -2.07
CA TYR A 132 1.85 22.06 -0.86
C TYR A 132 2.80 22.37 0.30
N VAL A 133 2.26 22.41 1.52
CA VAL A 133 3.03 22.54 2.77
C VAL A 133 3.21 21.19 3.47
N ASN A 134 2.97 20.10 2.75
CA ASN A 134 3.02 18.74 3.28
C ASN A 134 4.42 18.37 3.78
N LYS A 135 4.47 17.51 4.78
CA LYS A 135 5.67 16.84 5.26
C LYS A 135 5.97 15.61 4.39
N GLY A 136 7.18 15.09 4.55
CA GLY A 136 7.58 13.79 4.05
C GLY A 136 7.67 12.80 5.21
N ALA A 137 7.42 11.52 4.96
CA ALA A 137 7.71 10.48 5.93
C ALA A 137 8.38 9.25 5.29
N VAL A 138 9.10 8.50 6.12
CA VAL A 138 9.51 7.13 5.84
C VAL A 138 8.99 6.22 6.96
N MET A 139 8.62 4.99 6.60
CA MET A 139 8.17 3.98 7.56
C MET A 139 9.30 3.01 7.86
N ILE A 140 9.45 2.67 9.13
CA ILE A 140 10.42 1.70 9.64
C ILE A 140 9.64 0.52 10.20
N VAL A 141 9.89 -0.64 9.61
CA VAL A 141 9.25 -1.90 9.97
C VAL A 141 10.22 -2.71 10.80
N SER A 142 9.86 -2.99 12.06
CA SER A 142 10.65 -3.86 12.93
C SER A 142 10.38 -5.34 12.62
N LEU A 143 11.31 -6.22 13.01
CA LEU A 143 11.13 -7.67 12.87
C LEU A 143 9.93 -8.20 13.68
N GLU A 144 9.54 -7.49 14.75
CA GLU A 144 8.34 -7.78 15.54
C GLU A 144 7.05 -7.57 14.73
N VAL A 145 6.98 -6.48 13.95
CA VAL A 145 5.84 -6.21 13.05
C VAL A 145 5.71 -7.30 11.99
N LEU A 146 6.85 -7.83 11.52
CA LEU A 146 6.90 -8.91 10.54
C LEU A 146 6.61 -10.31 11.13
N GLY A 147 6.46 -10.43 12.46
CA GLY A 147 6.22 -11.71 13.11
C GLY A 147 7.39 -12.69 13.02
N ILE A 148 8.61 -12.18 12.81
CA ILE A 148 9.83 -13.00 12.64
C ILE A 148 10.45 -13.34 14.00
N THR A 149 10.18 -12.55 15.05
CA THR A 149 10.68 -12.76 16.41
C THR A 149 9.64 -13.46 17.28
N THR A 150 10.06 -14.46 18.06
CA THR A 150 9.22 -15.13 19.07
C THR A 150 9.59 -14.69 20.49
N PRO A 151 8.63 -14.37 21.36
CA PRO A 151 7.19 -14.29 21.11
C PRO A 151 6.85 -13.09 20.22
N VAL A 152 5.89 -13.27 19.32
CA VAL A 152 5.35 -12.13 18.56
C VAL A 152 4.60 -11.26 19.55
N SER A 153 5.12 -10.07 19.85
CA SER A 153 4.44 -9.09 20.69
C SER A 153 3.03 -8.82 20.14
N ALA A 154 2.03 -8.80 21.01
CA ALA A 154 0.66 -8.43 20.64
C ALA A 154 0.57 -6.98 20.12
N ASP A 155 1.45 -6.11 20.63
CA ASP A 155 1.51 -4.69 20.29
C ASP A 155 2.48 -4.45 19.12
N ARG A 156 2.02 -4.79 17.91
CA ARG A 156 2.76 -4.48 16.68
C ARG A 156 2.74 -2.97 16.48
N THR A 157 3.89 -2.35 16.56
CA THR A 157 4.02 -0.89 16.41
C THR A 157 4.73 -0.55 15.11
N VAL A 158 4.12 0.32 14.31
CA VAL A 158 4.78 0.88 13.12
C VAL A 158 5.37 2.24 13.48
N THR A 159 6.63 2.46 13.12
CA THR A 159 7.33 3.72 13.39
C THR A 159 7.55 4.50 12.10
N PHE A 160 7.29 5.80 12.15
CA PHE A 160 7.51 6.74 11.07
C PHE A 160 8.56 7.76 11.49
N LYS A 161 9.45 8.09 10.55
CA LYS A 161 10.32 9.25 10.63
C LYS A 161 9.79 10.31 9.66
N GLN A 162 9.20 11.36 10.21
CA GLN A 162 8.74 12.52 9.46
C GLN A 162 9.85 13.55 9.28
N PHE A 163 9.81 14.30 8.19
CA PHE A 163 10.74 15.37 7.86
C PHE A 163 10.06 16.46 7.02
N THR A 164 10.47 17.71 7.23
CA THR A 164 9.96 18.87 6.49
C THR A 164 10.86 19.21 5.30
N ARG A 165 10.32 20.02 4.38
CA ARG A 165 11.11 20.55 3.26
C ARG A 165 12.19 21.46 3.82
N GLN A 166 13.42 21.22 3.38
CA GLN A 166 14.59 21.90 3.89
C GLN A 166 14.65 23.34 3.34
N LYS A 167 14.31 24.34 4.16
CA LYS A 167 14.62 25.76 3.89
C LYS A 167 15.96 26.20 4.50
N CYS A 168 16.51 25.46 5.46
CA CYS A 168 17.74 25.80 6.19
C CYS A 168 18.57 24.53 6.54
N MET A 169 19.83 24.69 6.99
CA MET A 169 20.78 23.57 7.19
C MET A 169 20.35 22.52 8.25
N LYS A 170 19.34 22.80 9.08
CA LYS A 170 18.77 21.82 10.03
C LYS A 170 17.44 21.29 9.49
N ARG A 171 17.30 19.96 9.40
CA ARG A 171 16.02 19.30 9.10
C ARG A 171 15.28 19.06 10.42
N ASP A 172 14.04 19.51 10.50
CA ASP A 172 13.15 19.11 11.59
C ASP A 172 12.71 17.67 11.33
N VAL A 173 13.11 16.78 12.23
CA VAL A 173 12.81 15.35 12.16
C VAL A 173 11.99 14.98 13.38
N LYS A 174 10.88 14.29 13.15
CA LYS A 174 10.01 13.77 14.22
C LYS A 174 9.83 12.26 14.06
N TRP A 175 9.93 11.55 15.18
CA TRP A 175 9.64 10.13 15.27
C TRP A 175 8.21 9.96 15.80
N ILE A 176 7.42 9.14 15.11
CA ILE A 176 6.05 8.80 15.52
C ILE A 176 5.92 7.28 15.52
N SER A 177 5.46 6.70 16.63
CA SER A 177 5.17 5.27 16.72
C SER A 177 3.68 5.09 16.94
N ILE A 178 3.06 4.23 16.13
CA ILE A 178 1.61 3.98 16.16
C ILE A 178 1.38 2.48 16.41
N PRO A 179 0.65 2.10 17.48
CA PRO A 179 0.24 0.73 17.67
C PRO A 179 -0.77 0.34 16.58
N MET A 180 -0.65 -0.89 16.09
CA MET A 180 -1.51 -1.47 15.07
C MET A 180 -2.56 -2.43 15.64
N SER A 181 -2.58 -2.61 16.97
CA SER A 181 -3.71 -3.19 17.71
C SER A 181 -4.86 -2.17 17.79
N GLU A 182 -6.11 -2.67 17.81
CA GLU A 182 -7.30 -1.86 18.13
C GLU A 182 -7.29 -1.39 19.58
#